data_AF-A0A8T0IIY4-F1
#
_entry.id   AF-A0A8T0IIY4-F1
#
_cell.length_a   1.000
_cell.length_b   1.000
_cell.length_c   1.000
_cell.angle_alpha   90.00
_cell.angle_beta   90.00
_cell.angle_gamma   90.00
#
_symmetry.space_group_name_H-M   'P 1'
#
loop_
_entity.id
_entity.type
_entity.pdbx_description
1 polymer ?
#
loop_
_entity_poly.entity_id
_entity_poly.type
_entity_poly.pdbx_seq_one_letter_code
_entity_poly.pdbx_strand_id
1 'polypeptide(L)'
;MRVVHSMDLGAVSSCCLKRRLFRRSRTCLAGFVLWKRKRRHGNLLSTETSAPVYENERFTTAQQTQRISCSCQIVTPCELMSEKQCSQLSTSRDGQELRLMIAELKGLQQMSAKEMIKSMISHYALFIQTSREVTDLEEAILKLRTLLRSRAGVVRSLATIEWTEHLAHTKQSDISMGCYTDDDPVVSKLEENARALPDVLDVLLAERKVDLALSALEEGEDMVDTGYACTNLEGDLSPVNPVTAAFLQIALSERRARLVTYLSDICQQPFVQGVELRSAIAALNRLGEGTRAHTLLLLAHNERIKHNTHGLRPSGTSYGGAFTAALSQSTFSAIAQAGRDSLAVFGAVPAYASELVVWARDVTEFYAGQIKQHVLSSAAAAGGLQAAAECVQIAFGHCSLLEAQGLTMCPLLTKVFRSSVKQAMEANLKRIEESVTALASADDWTLTFHQQTALFNSRLPSSLGLRKSLGRASVKLSCSAHRFSSMAQDFMAGVSPLVSMQLAGVALEGLSLRFNNYVDMLIKAVPDTTKVQKK
;
A
#
# COMPACT_ATOMS: atom_id res chain seq x y z
N MET A 1 -26.45 27.81 6.51
CA MET A 1 -25.59 26.74 5.97
C MET A 1 -24.33 26.64 6.83
N ARG A 2 -24.31 25.70 7.78
CA ARG A 2 -23.13 25.36 8.60
C ARG A 2 -22.97 23.85 8.51
N VAL A 3 -21.85 23.37 7.99
CA VAL A 3 -21.39 21.99 8.18
C VAL A 3 -20.12 22.07 9.00
N VAL A 4 -20.23 21.52 10.20
CA VAL A 4 -19.21 21.44 11.25
C VAL A 4 -18.30 20.25 10.97
N HIS A 5 -17.01 20.45 11.23
CA HIS A 5 -15.94 19.44 11.24
C HIS A 5 -16.21 18.28 12.21
N SER A 6 -15.90 17.06 11.79
CA SER A 6 -15.64 15.91 12.66
C SER A 6 -14.25 15.33 12.36
N MET A 7 -13.56 14.97 13.43
CA MET A 7 -12.17 14.52 13.55
C MET A 7 -11.84 13.23 12.79
N ASP A 8 -10.54 12.98 12.55
CA ASP A 8 -10.03 11.62 12.29
C ASP A 8 -8.72 11.34 13.05
N LEU A 9 -8.88 10.71 14.22
CA LEU A 9 -7.85 10.05 15.04
C LEU A 9 -8.21 8.55 15.10
N GLY A 10 -8.25 7.87 13.95
CA GLY A 10 -8.73 6.47 13.83
C GLY A 10 -7.69 5.42 13.43
N ALA A 11 -6.47 5.79 13.02
CA ALA A 11 -5.63 4.88 12.24
C ALA A 11 -4.77 3.88 13.05
N VAL A 12 -4.40 4.19 14.30
CA VAL A 12 -3.44 3.36 15.07
C VAL A 12 -4.13 2.17 15.78
N SER A 13 -5.44 2.26 16.06
CA SER A 13 -6.21 1.19 16.70
C SER A 13 -6.56 0.02 15.77
N SER A 14 -6.72 0.30 14.46
CA SER A 14 -7.14 -0.69 13.45
C SER A 14 -6.12 -1.82 13.22
N CYS A 15 -4.82 -1.54 13.34
CA CYS A 15 -3.78 -2.52 13.05
C CYS A 15 -3.60 -3.56 14.19
N CYS A 16 -3.75 -3.13 15.44
CA CYS A 16 -3.74 -4.03 16.60
C CYS A 16 -5.02 -4.88 16.71
N LEU A 17 -6.18 -4.35 16.30
CA LEU A 17 -7.45 -5.08 16.29
C LEU A 17 -7.47 -6.18 15.21
N LYS A 18 -6.91 -5.90 14.01
CA LYS A 18 -6.81 -6.87 12.91
C LYS A 18 -5.94 -8.08 13.26
N ARG A 19 -4.80 -7.88 13.94
CA ARG A 19 -3.94 -9.00 14.40
C ARG A 19 -4.57 -9.85 15.50
N ARG A 20 -5.39 -9.26 16.40
CA ARG A 20 -6.12 -10.01 17.44
C ARG A 20 -7.34 -10.77 16.90
N LEU A 21 -8.04 -10.22 15.92
CA LEU A 21 -9.17 -10.88 15.24
C LEU A 21 -8.71 -12.10 14.42
N PHE A 22 -7.55 -12.02 13.77
CA PHE A 22 -7.00 -13.15 12.98
C PHE A 22 -6.56 -14.34 13.85
N ARG A 23 -6.03 -14.08 15.06
CA ARG A 23 -5.73 -15.15 16.04
C ARG A 23 -7.00 -15.79 16.64
N ARG A 24 -8.07 -15.01 16.86
CA ARG A 24 -9.36 -15.52 17.38
C ARG A 24 -10.12 -16.38 16.36
N SER A 25 -10.02 -16.05 15.06
CA SER A 25 -10.66 -16.83 13.99
C SER A 25 -10.11 -18.28 13.91
N ARG A 26 -8.79 -18.46 14.08
CA ARG A 26 -8.15 -19.80 14.11
C ARG A 26 -8.61 -20.66 15.29
N THR A 27 -8.84 -20.08 16.47
CA THR A 27 -9.35 -20.79 17.65
C THR A 27 -10.84 -21.16 17.53
N CYS A 28 -11.66 -20.35 16.87
CA CYS A 28 -13.07 -20.67 16.60
C CYS A 28 -13.22 -21.78 15.55
N LEU A 29 -12.37 -21.79 14.51
CA LEU A 29 -12.32 -22.87 13.52
C LEU A 29 -11.92 -24.22 14.13
N ALA A 30 -10.95 -24.23 15.05
CA ALA A 30 -10.57 -25.44 15.79
C ALA A 30 -11.71 -25.98 16.67
N GLY A 31 -12.47 -25.09 17.34
CA GLY A 31 -13.65 -25.45 18.13
C GLY A 31 -14.80 -26.04 17.29
N PHE A 32 -15.02 -25.50 16.08
CA PHE A 32 -16.04 -26.00 15.16
C PHE A 32 -15.71 -27.38 14.59
N VAL A 33 -14.43 -27.64 14.27
CA VAL A 33 -13.95 -28.96 13.82
C VAL A 33 -14.10 -30.02 14.92
N LEU A 34 -13.80 -29.69 16.18
CA LEU A 34 -14.02 -30.57 17.34
C LEU A 34 -15.50 -30.84 17.61
N TRP A 35 -16.38 -29.84 17.46
CA TRP A 35 -17.82 -30.00 17.60
C TRP A 35 -18.42 -30.89 16.47
N LYS A 36 -17.99 -30.70 15.21
CA LYS A 36 -18.43 -31.52 14.05
C LYS A 36 -17.94 -32.98 14.14
N ARG A 37 -16.79 -33.23 14.77
CA ARG A 37 -16.24 -34.58 15.02
C ARG A 37 -16.99 -35.32 16.13
N LYS A 38 -17.49 -34.59 17.14
CA LYS A 38 -18.32 -35.15 18.23
C LYS A 38 -19.76 -35.48 17.78
N ARG A 39 -20.33 -34.69 16.85
CA ARG A 39 -21.64 -34.98 16.23
C ARG A 39 -21.63 -36.19 15.30
N ARG A 40 -20.52 -36.44 14.59
CA ARG A 40 -20.38 -37.59 13.68
C ARG A 40 -20.30 -38.95 14.40
N HIS A 41 -19.92 -38.98 15.67
CA HIS A 41 -19.92 -40.20 16.50
C HIS A 41 -21.24 -40.45 17.24
N GLY A 42 -22.21 -39.52 17.19
CA GLY A 42 -23.50 -39.66 17.90
C GLY A 42 -24.66 -40.19 17.05
N ASN A 43 -24.53 -40.24 15.72
CA ASN A 43 -25.62 -40.66 14.81
C ASN A 43 -25.30 -41.99 14.11
N LEU A 44 -25.02 -43.01 14.91
CA LEU A 44 -24.96 -44.40 14.47
C LEU A 44 -25.84 -45.22 15.41
N LEU A 45 -27.15 -44.99 15.35
CA LEU A 45 -28.21 -45.96 15.68
C LEU A 45 -29.59 -45.34 15.43
N SER A 46 -30.41 -46.12 14.74
CA SER A 46 -31.88 -46.05 14.62
C SER A 46 -32.49 -45.31 13.44
N THR A 47 -33.57 -45.94 12.98
CA THR A 47 -34.14 -46.03 11.63
C THR A 47 -35.36 -45.12 11.44
N GLU A 48 -35.71 -44.96 10.15
CA GLU A 48 -37.08 -44.81 9.62
C GLU A 48 -37.85 -43.46 9.68
N THR A 49 -38.10 -42.96 8.46
CA THR A 49 -39.39 -42.47 7.90
C THR A 49 -39.93 -41.05 8.18
N SER A 50 -40.20 -40.38 7.06
CA SER A 50 -41.21 -39.31 6.80
C SER A 50 -40.79 -37.82 6.88
N ALA A 51 -41.56 -37.05 6.10
CA ALA A 51 -41.31 -35.72 5.54
C ALA A 51 -41.48 -34.55 6.56
N PRO A 52 -41.23 -33.28 6.17
CA PRO A 52 -40.95 -32.20 7.10
C PRO A 52 -42.21 -31.47 7.58
N VAL A 53 -42.27 -31.16 8.87
CA VAL A 53 -43.21 -30.20 9.44
C VAL A 53 -42.40 -29.02 9.99
N TYR A 54 -42.74 -27.83 9.51
CA TYR A 54 -42.32 -26.55 10.07
C TYR A 54 -42.94 -26.42 11.46
N GLU A 55 -42.13 -26.35 12.51
CA GLU A 55 -42.64 -25.85 13.79
C GLU A 55 -41.61 -25.01 14.54
N ASN A 56 -42.19 -24.01 15.18
CA ASN A 56 -41.59 -22.76 15.62
C ASN A 56 -41.40 -22.87 17.13
N GLU A 57 -40.19 -23.20 17.59
CA GLU A 57 -39.94 -23.33 19.03
C GLU A 57 -38.90 -22.31 19.53
N ARG A 58 -39.44 -21.36 20.31
CA ARG A 58 -38.69 -20.65 21.35
C ARG A 58 -38.10 -21.68 22.30
N PHE A 59 -36.78 -21.71 22.45
CA PHE A 59 -36.14 -22.38 23.58
C PHE A 59 -35.35 -21.42 24.46
N THR A 60 -35.65 -21.60 25.73
CA THR A 60 -35.32 -20.85 26.92
C THR A 60 -33.87 -21.06 27.34
N THR A 61 -33.33 -19.99 27.90
CA THR A 61 -32.02 -19.86 28.50
C THR A 61 -31.90 -20.73 29.76
N ALA A 62 -31.33 -21.93 29.68
CA ALA A 62 -30.69 -22.60 30.82
C ALA A 62 -29.93 -23.85 30.37
N GLN A 63 -28.71 -24.02 30.89
CA GLN A 63 -27.88 -25.23 30.82
C GLN A 63 -27.19 -25.56 29.48
N GLN A 64 -26.02 -24.94 29.26
CA GLN A 64 -24.74 -25.66 29.08
C GLN A 64 -23.61 -24.66 28.81
N THR A 65 -23.19 -23.94 29.85
CA THR A 65 -21.95 -23.15 29.80
C THR A 65 -20.80 -24.06 30.16
N GLN A 66 -20.31 -24.84 29.19
CA GLN A 66 -19.05 -25.56 29.33
C GLN A 66 -17.92 -24.52 29.31
N ARG A 67 -17.33 -24.25 30.48
CA ARG A 67 -16.20 -23.33 30.68
C ARG A 67 -15.05 -23.70 29.75
N ILE A 68 -14.85 -22.93 28.68
CA ILE A 68 -13.56 -22.82 28.03
C ILE A 68 -12.77 -21.82 28.87
N SER A 69 -11.95 -22.34 29.78
CA SER A 69 -10.92 -21.57 30.48
C SER A 69 -9.88 -21.13 29.46
N CYS A 70 -9.98 -19.88 29.00
CA CYS A 70 -8.88 -19.16 28.38
C CYS A 70 -8.21 -18.34 29.48
N SER A 71 -6.99 -18.70 29.84
CA SER A 71 -6.08 -17.89 30.67
C SER A 71 -5.78 -16.56 29.97
N CYS A 72 -6.69 -15.60 30.11
CA CYS A 72 -6.39 -14.18 30.04
C CYS A 72 -6.42 -13.68 31.47
N GLN A 73 -5.25 -13.40 32.04
CA GLN A 73 -5.15 -12.49 33.19
C GLN A 73 -5.62 -11.11 32.72
N ILE A 74 -6.94 -10.92 32.72
CA ILE A 74 -7.52 -9.60 32.86
C ILE A 74 -7.31 -9.29 34.33
N VAL A 75 -6.48 -8.30 34.62
CA VAL A 75 -6.44 -7.68 35.95
C VAL A 75 -7.86 -7.25 36.25
N THR A 76 -8.55 -8.02 37.10
CA THR A 76 -9.75 -7.58 37.79
C THR A 76 -9.39 -6.31 38.53
N PRO A 77 -10.07 -5.17 38.29
CA PRO A 77 -10.02 -4.08 39.24
C PRO A 77 -10.64 -4.63 40.53
N CYS A 78 -9.78 -4.82 41.52
CA CYS A 78 -10.17 -5.03 42.89
C CYS A 78 -11.23 -4.02 43.30
N GLU A 79 -12.20 -4.52 44.06
CA GLU A 79 -12.81 -3.79 45.16
C GLU A 79 -11.81 -2.83 45.80
N LEU A 80 -11.99 -1.53 45.57
CA LEU A 80 -11.47 -0.45 46.41
C LEU A 80 -12.03 0.86 45.86
N MET A 81 -13.15 1.31 46.44
CA MET A 81 -13.20 2.46 47.35
C MET A 81 -14.67 2.74 47.66
N SER A 82 -15.02 2.65 48.95
CA SER A 82 -16.37 2.86 49.49
C SER A 82 -16.97 4.21 49.08
N GLU A 83 -18.28 4.23 48.78
CA GLU A 83 -19.09 5.41 48.40
C GLU A 83 -18.93 6.63 49.34
N LYS A 84 -18.39 6.45 50.56
CA LYS A 84 -18.19 7.52 51.54
C LYS A 84 -16.98 8.44 51.27
N GLN A 85 -16.01 8.03 50.45
CA GLN A 85 -14.85 8.88 50.10
C GLN A 85 -15.10 9.79 48.89
N CYS A 86 -16.13 9.50 48.09
CA CYS A 86 -16.47 10.33 46.92
C CYS A 86 -17.17 11.64 47.31
N SER A 87 -17.80 11.69 48.50
CA SER A 87 -18.58 12.84 48.96
C SER A 87 -17.71 13.98 49.50
N GLN A 88 -16.45 13.74 49.88
CA GLN A 88 -15.56 14.75 50.49
C GLN A 88 -14.63 15.48 49.51
N LEU A 89 -14.58 15.06 48.23
CA LEU A 89 -13.87 15.76 47.15
C LEU A 89 -14.80 16.64 46.29
N SER A 90 -16.05 16.84 46.75
CA SER A 90 -17.14 17.42 45.98
C SER A 90 -17.07 18.94 45.78
N THR A 91 -16.08 19.64 46.35
CA THR A 91 -15.96 21.11 46.29
C THR A 91 -14.65 21.65 45.68
N SER A 92 -13.84 20.82 45.02
CA SER A 92 -12.69 21.29 44.23
C SER A 92 -12.98 21.27 42.73
N ARG A 93 -12.44 22.27 42.01
CA ARG A 93 -12.51 22.44 40.54
C ARG A 93 -12.04 21.19 39.78
N ASP A 94 -11.08 20.44 40.35
CA ASP A 94 -10.55 19.19 39.80
C ASP A 94 -11.57 18.03 39.86
N GLY A 95 -12.47 18.02 40.84
CA GLY A 95 -13.51 16.98 40.99
C GLY A 95 -14.61 17.09 39.94
N GLN A 96 -14.82 18.28 39.38
CA GLN A 96 -15.81 18.51 38.32
C GLN A 96 -15.26 18.13 36.95
N GLU A 97 -13.98 18.39 36.70
CA GLU A 97 -13.25 17.89 35.53
C GLU A 97 -13.15 16.36 35.53
N LEU A 98 -12.92 15.73 36.69
CA LEU A 98 -12.91 14.27 36.80
C LEU A 98 -14.27 13.66 36.47
N ARG A 99 -15.38 14.29 36.90
CA ARG A 99 -16.74 13.85 36.56
C ARG A 99 -17.04 13.97 35.06
N LEU A 100 -16.58 15.04 34.42
CA LEU A 100 -16.71 15.21 32.98
C LEU A 100 -15.91 14.16 32.20
N MET A 101 -14.67 13.88 32.61
CA MET A 101 -13.84 12.83 32.01
C MET A 101 -14.45 11.43 32.20
N ILE A 102 -15.03 11.14 33.37
CA ILE A 102 -15.72 9.86 33.61
C ILE A 102 -16.99 9.74 32.75
N ALA A 103 -17.75 10.83 32.58
CA ALA A 103 -18.92 10.85 31.71
C ALA A 103 -18.53 10.65 30.23
N GLU A 104 -17.45 11.28 29.79
CA GLU A 104 -16.91 11.13 28.44
C GLU A 104 -16.38 9.71 28.20
N LEU A 105 -15.67 9.12 29.16
CA LEU A 105 -15.21 7.73 29.10
C LEU A 105 -16.38 6.74 29.02
N LYS A 106 -17.45 6.96 29.80
CA LYS A 106 -18.68 6.14 29.70
C LYS A 106 -19.36 6.30 28.34
N GLY A 107 -19.39 7.53 27.79
CA GLY A 107 -19.91 7.80 26.46
C GLY A 107 -19.12 7.07 25.36
N LEU A 108 -17.79 7.16 25.40
CA LEU A 108 -16.89 6.47 24.49
C LEU A 108 -17.01 4.95 24.59
N GLN A 109 -17.15 4.41 25.81
CA GLN A 109 -17.39 2.98 26.02
C GLN A 109 -18.70 2.52 25.36
N GLN A 110 -19.78 3.31 25.51
CA GLN A 110 -21.07 3.00 24.92
C GLN A 110 -21.05 3.12 23.38
N MET A 111 -20.34 4.11 22.83
CA MET A 111 -20.14 4.24 21.39
C MET A 111 -19.30 3.10 20.82
N SER A 112 -18.21 2.72 21.51
CA SER A 112 -17.37 1.59 21.11
C SER A 112 -18.15 0.26 21.13
N ALA A 113 -19.04 0.05 22.10
CA ALA A 113 -19.87 -1.14 22.17
C ALA A 113 -20.88 -1.19 21.00
N LYS A 114 -21.52 -0.07 20.67
CA LYS A 114 -22.46 0.03 19.54
C LYS A 114 -21.76 -0.21 18.19
N GLU A 115 -20.59 0.39 17.98
CA GLU A 115 -19.85 0.20 16.73
C GLU A 115 -19.30 -1.22 16.60
N MET A 116 -18.90 -1.85 17.71
CA MET A 116 -18.53 -3.27 17.73
C MET A 116 -19.70 -4.17 17.33
N ILE A 117 -20.90 -3.92 17.87
CA ILE A 117 -22.11 -4.68 17.52
C ILE A 117 -22.49 -4.45 16.06
N LYS A 118 -22.40 -3.22 15.56
CA LYS A 118 -22.68 -2.87 14.16
C LYS A 118 -21.70 -3.55 13.20
N SER A 119 -20.41 -3.52 13.51
CA SER A 119 -19.37 -4.20 12.74
C SER A 119 -19.54 -5.72 12.79
N MET A 120 -19.88 -6.28 13.95
CA MET A 120 -20.18 -7.69 14.10
C MET A 120 -21.37 -8.09 13.22
N ILE A 121 -22.52 -7.42 13.36
CA ILE A 121 -23.74 -7.73 12.59
C ILE A 121 -23.49 -7.56 11.08
N SER A 122 -22.75 -6.52 10.67
CA SER A 122 -22.40 -6.26 9.27
C SER A 122 -21.54 -7.37 8.66
N HIS A 123 -20.62 -7.95 9.43
CA HIS A 123 -19.73 -9.01 8.94
C HIS A 123 -20.26 -10.43 9.20
N TYR A 124 -21.29 -10.57 10.05
CA TYR A 124 -21.92 -11.87 10.34
C TYR A 124 -22.68 -12.42 9.13
N ALA A 125 -23.34 -11.56 8.34
CA ALA A 125 -24.02 -11.98 7.12
C ALA A 125 -23.02 -12.56 6.10
N LEU A 126 -21.90 -11.86 5.90
CA LEU A 126 -20.82 -12.31 5.01
C LEU A 126 -20.21 -13.63 5.51
N PHE A 127 -19.95 -13.75 6.82
CA PHE A 127 -19.42 -14.97 7.40
C PHE A 127 -20.36 -16.18 7.24
N ILE A 128 -21.67 -16.00 7.46
CA ILE A 128 -22.66 -17.07 7.25
C ILE A 128 -22.70 -17.48 5.79
N GLN A 129 -22.72 -16.50 4.87
CA GLN A 129 -22.71 -16.77 3.44
C GLN A 129 -21.46 -17.57 3.03
N THR A 130 -20.26 -17.11 3.41
CA THR A 130 -19.01 -17.82 3.11
C THR A 130 -18.99 -19.21 3.73
N SER A 131 -19.54 -19.39 4.95
CA SER A 131 -19.60 -20.71 5.58
C SER A 131 -20.52 -21.70 4.85
N ARG A 132 -21.59 -21.20 4.22
CA ARG A 132 -22.48 -22.01 3.37
C ARG A 132 -21.79 -22.37 2.06
N GLU A 133 -21.19 -21.39 1.39
CA GLU A 133 -20.43 -21.60 0.15
C GLU A 133 -19.29 -22.62 0.33
N VAL A 134 -18.59 -22.59 1.47
CA VAL A 134 -17.58 -23.61 1.82
C VAL A 134 -18.19 -25.00 1.99
N THR A 135 -19.39 -25.09 2.57
CA THR A 135 -20.08 -26.38 2.74
C THR A 135 -20.54 -26.95 1.40
N ASP A 136 -21.05 -26.10 0.51
CA ASP A 136 -21.45 -26.48 -0.85
C ASP A 136 -20.24 -26.93 -1.68
N LEU A 137 -19.09 -26.24 -1.52
CA LEU A 137 -17.80 -26.65 -2.11
C LEU A 137 -17.32 -28.00 -1.57
N GLU A 138 -17.42 -28.24 -0.26
CA GLU A 138 -17.10 -29.54 0.34
C GLU A 138 -17.93 -30.68 -0.28
N GLU A 139 -19.23 -30.44 -0.50
CA GLU A 139 -20.13 -31.40 -1.15
C GLU A 139 -19.73 -31.63 -2.62
N ALA A 140 -19.42 -30.57 -3.36
CA ALA A 140 -18.96 -30.67 -4.74
C ALA A 140 -17.63 -31.45 -4.86
N ILE A 141 -16.69 -31.25 -3.94
CA ILE A 141 -15.42 -31.99 -3.88
C ILE A 141 -15.67 -33.46 -3.57
N LEU A 142 -16.62 -33.79 -2.68
CA LEU A 142 -17.00 -35.17 -2.41
C LEU A 142 -17.62 -35.84 -3.65
N LYS A 143 -18.47 -35.13 -4.39
CA LYS A 143 -19.01 -35.60 -5.68
C LYS A 143 -17.89 -35.83 -6.70
N LEU A 144 -16.97 -34.88 -6.85
CA LEU A 144 -15.82 -35.01 -7.76
C LEU A 144 -14.93 -36.19 -7.38
N ARG A 145 -14.61 -36.37 -6.10
CA ARG A 145 -13.82 -37.51 -5.60
C ARG A 145 -14.52 -38.84 -5.92
N THR A 146 -15.83 -38.89 -5.83
CA THR A 146 -16.62 -40.09 -6.15
C THR A 146 -16.57 -40.37 -7.65
N LEU A 147 -16.73 -39.35 -8.50
CA LEU A 147 -16.60 -39.47 -9.96
C LEU A 147 -15.20 -39.88 -10.41
N LEU A 148 -14.16 -39.30 -9.80
CA LEU A 148 -12.77 -39.68 -10.06
C LEU A 148 -12.50 -41.11 -9.61
N ARG A 149 -13.07 -41.54 -8.47
CA ARG A 149 -12.91 -42.92 -8.00
C ARG A 149 -13.66 -43.92 -8.88
N SER A 150 -14.84 -43.57 -9.39
CA SER A 150 -15.60 -44.43 -10.31
C SER A 150 -14.91 -44.52 -11.69
N ARG A 151 -14.36 -43.41 -12.19
CA ARG A 151 -13.62 -43.37 -13.47
C ARG A 151 -12.17 -43.86 -13.37
N ALA A 152 -11.58 -43.90 -12.17
CA ALA A 152 -10.26 -44.51 -11.96
C ALA A 152 -10.25 -46.01 -12.29
N GLY A 153 -11.41 -46.68 -12.27
CA GLY A 153 -11.56 -48.05 -12.76
C GLY A 153 -11.32 -48.13 -14.27
N VAL A 154 -11.83 -47.17 -15.05
CA VAL A 154 -11.61 -47.06 -16.51
C VAL A 154 -10.14 -46.74 -16.81
N VAL A 155 -9.55 -45.81 -16.07
CA VAL A 155 -8.13 -45.46 -16.23
C VAL A 155 -7.22 -46.63 -15.87
N ARG A 156 -7.52 -47.37 -14.79
CA ARG A 156 -6.77 -48.58 -14.43
C ARG A 156 -6.99 -49.71 -15.43
N SER A 157 -8.20 -49.90 -15.95
CA SER A 157 -8.44 -50.91 -16.99
C SER A 157 -7.73 -50.57 -18.29
N LEU A 158 -7.69 -49.29 -18.69
CA LEU A 158 -6.87 -48.83 -19.83
C LEU A 158 -5.36 -48.97 -19.56
N ALA A 159 -4.91 -48.74 -18.32
CA ALA A 159 -3.50 -48.88 -17.94
C ALA A 159 -3.06 -50.35 -17.76
N THR A 160 -3.99 -51.27 -17.48
CA THR A 160 -3.76 -52.72 -17.47
C THR A 160 -4.03 -53.37 -18.83
N ILE A 161 -4.42 -52.61 -19.86
CA ILE A 161 -4.27 -53.09 -21.24
C ILE A 161 -2.77 -53.09 -21.52
N GLU A 162 -2.17 -54.21 -21.16
CA GLU A 162 -0.91 -54.69 -21.69
C GLU A 162 -1.05 -54.71 -23.22
N TRP A 163 -0.43 -53.76 -23.91
CA TRP A 163 -0.27 -53.77 -25.37
C TRP A 163 0.79 -54.81 -25.77
N THR A 164 0.69 -56.02 -25.22
CA THR A 164 1.65 -57.09 -25.46
C THR A 164 1.02 -58.20 -26.29
N GLU A 165 1.68 -58.43 -27.42
CA GLU A 165 1.88 -59.72 -28.09
C GLU A 165 0.88 -60.22 -29.15
N HIS A 166 -0.32 -59.64 -29.30
CA HIS A 166 -1.24 -60.13 -30.36
C HIS A 166 -1.06 -59.54 -31.77
N LEU A 167 -0.13 -58.59 -31.98
CA LEU A 167 0.31 -58.18 -33.32
C LEU A 167 1.65 -58.81 -33.76
N ALA A 168 2.32 -59.55 -32.87
CA ALA A 168 3.64 -60.15 -33.14
C ALA A 168 3.57 -61.63 -33.58
N HIS A 169 2.40 -62.28 -33.52
CA HIS A 169 2.24 -63.68 -33.90
C HIS A 169 1.16 -63.87 -34.97
N THR A 170 1.39 -63.38 -36.17
CA THR A 170 0.77 -63.99 -37.36
C THR A 170 1.68 -63.89 -38.59
N LYS A 171 2.80 -64.63 -38.57
CA LYS A 171 3.37 -65.23 -39.78
C LYS A 171 3.88 -66.64 -39.43
N GLN A 172 3.17 -67.66 -39.91
CA GLN A 172 3.71 -68.63 -40.89
C GLN A 172 2.62 -69.68 -41.24
N SER A 173 1.98 -69.54 -42.41
CA SER A 173 1.98 -70.62 -43.43
C SER A 173 1.31 -70.11 -44.71
N ASP A 174 2.16 -70.05 -45.74
CA ASP A 174 1.92 -70.29 -47.16
C ASP A 174 0.78 -69.55 -47.88
N ILE A 175 1.15 -68.54 -48.68
CA ILE A 175 1.12 -68.59 -50.16
C ILE A 175 1.95 -67.39 -50.70
N SER A 176 3.08 -67.74 -51.33
CA SER A 176 3.68 -67.19 -52.55
C SER A 176 3.56 -65.68 -52.91
N MET A 177 4.75 -65.08 -53.06
CA MET A 177 5.16 -64.10 -54.09
C MET A 177 5.14 -62.60 -53.75
N GLY A 178 6.35 -62.02 -53.60
CA GLY A 178 6.65 -60.69 -54.13
C GLY A 178 7.18 -59.63 -53.15
N CYS A 179 8.48 -59.32 -53.30
CA CYS A 179 9.22 -58.12 -52.89
C CYS A 179 9.70 -57.94 -51.44
N TYR A 180 11.03 -57.86 -51.35
CA TYR A 180 11.82 -57.31 -50.26
C TYR A 180 11.65 -55.79 -50.21
N THR A 181 11.37 -55.23 -49.03
CA THR A 181 12.10 -54.05 -48.53
C THR A 181 12.41 -54.28 -47.05
N ASP A 182 13.70 -54.29 -46.77
CA ASP A 182 14.30 -54.21 -45.45
C ASP A 182 14.39 -52.70 -45.16
N ASP A 183 13.36 -52.13 -44.55
CA ASP A 183 13.36 -50.75 -44.09
C ASP A 183 13.35 -50.79 -42.55
N ASP A 184 14.53 -50.65 -41.94
CA ASP A 184 14.65 -50.14 -40.57
C ASP A 184 13.78 -48.89 -40.43
N PRO A 185 12.96 -48.72 -39.37
CA PRO A 185 12.18 -47.51 -39.21
C PRO A 185 13.15 -46.37 -38.88
N VAL A 186 13.57 -45.63 -39.92
CA VAL A 186 14.40 -44.44 -39.78
C VAL A 186 13.57 -43.40 -39.01
N VAL A 187 13.73 -43.39 -37.69
CA VAL A 187 13.23 -42.31 -36.83
C VAL A 187 13.82 -41.02 -37.38
N SER A 188 12.95 -40.16 -37.91
CA SER A 188 13.36 -38.90 -38.53
C SER A 188 14.23 -38.11 -37.54
N LYS A 189 15.29 -37.45 -38.04
CA LYS A 189 16.22 -36.67 -37.20
C LYS A 189 15.49 -35.69 -36.26
N LEU A 190 14.37 -35.15 -36.74
CA LEU A 190 13.47 -34.28 -35.99
C LEU A 190 12.83 -34.99 -34.78
N GLU A 191 12.45 -36.26 -34.91
CA GLU A 191 11.86 -37.06 -33.83
C GLU A 191 12.91 -37.48 -32.79
N GLU A 192 14.14 -37.77 -33.22
CA GLU A 192 15.27 -37.99 -32.30
C GLU A 192 15.56 -36.73 -31.48
N ASN A 193 15.60 -35.56 -32.14
CA ASN A 193 15.76 -34.27 -31.47
C ASN A 193 14.61 -34.00 -30.49
N ALA A 194 13.36 -34.30 -30.87
CA ALA A 194 12.18 -34.14 -30.01
C ALA A 194 12.28 -34.97 -28.71
N ARG A 195 12.85 -36.17 -28.80
CA ARG A 195 13.06 -37.05 -27.63
C ARG A 195 14.21 -36.58 -26.74
N ALA A 196 15.27 -36.02 -27.30
CA ALA A 196 16.45 -35.57 -26.56
C ALA A 196 16.30 -34.17 -25.94
N LEU A 197 15.48 -33.30 -26.52
CA LEU A 197 15.31 -31.90 -26.08
C LEU A 197 14.93 -31.74 -24.60
N PRO A 198 14.04 -32.56 -24.01
CA PRO A 198 13.74 -32.50 -22.57
C PRO A 198 14.96 -32.70 -21.67
N ASP A 199 15.86 -33.61 -22.02
CA ASP A 199 17.08 -33.88 -21.24
C ASP A 199 18.07 -32.73 -21.37
N VAL A 200 18.23 -32.18 -22.59
CA VAL A 200 19.04 -30.97 -22.82
C VAL A 200 18.53 -29.82 -21.97
N LEU A 201 17.20 -29.63 -21.93
CA LEU A 201 16.59 -28.55 -21.16
C LEU A 201 16.80 -28.74 -19.65
N ASP A 202 16.78 -29.97 -19.14
CA ASP A 202 17.10 -30.25 -17.72
C ASP A 202 18.55 -29.91 -17.38
N VAL A 203 19.50 -30.21 -18.27
CA VAL A 203 20.91 -29.80 -18.11
C VAL A 203 21.02 -28.27 -18.10
N LEU A 204 20.37 -27.57 -19.03
CA LEU A 204 20.40 -26.10 -19.11
C LEU A 204 19.80 -25.45 -17.86
N LEU A 205 18.71 -26.00 -17.33
CA LEU A 205 18.10 -25.54 -16.08
C LEU A 205 19.02 -25.79 -14.87
N ALA A 206 19.68 -26.94 -14.82
CA ALA A 206 20.66 -27.25 -13.77
C ALA A 206 21.88 -26.32 -13.81
N GLU A 207 22.37 -26.00 -15.01
CA GLU A 207 23.47 -25.06 -15.25
C GLU A 207 23.05 -23.58 -15.15
N ARG A 208 21.76 -23.29 -14.95
CA ARG A 208 21.19 -21.94 -14.84
C ARG A 208 21.41 -21.07 -16.09
N LYS A 209 21.53 -21.70 -17.25
CA LYS A 209 21.69 -21.02 -18.54
C LYS A 209 20.32 -20.57 -19.08
N VAL A 210 19.76 -19.53 -18.46
CA VAL A 210 18.39 -19.05 -18.71
C VAL A 210 18.15 -18.73 -20.20
N ASP A 211 19.05 -17.99 -20.85
CA ASP A 211 18.83 -17.58 -22.25
C ASP A 211 18.81 -18.77 -23.22
N LEU A 212 19.70 -19.74 -23.01
CA LEU A 212 19.74 -20.97 -23.81
C LEU A 212 18.54 -21.87 -23.53
N ALA A 213 18.09 -21.93 -22.26
CA ALA A 213 16.89 -22.66 -21.89
C ALA A 213 15.63 -22.05 -22.54
N LEU A 214 15.56 -20.72 -22.67
CA LEU A 214 14.47 -20.04 -23.38
C LEU A 214 14.49 -20.36 -24.87
N SER A 215 15.66 -20.30 -25.53
CA SER A 215 15.77 -20.66 -26.95
C SER A 215 15.43 -22.12 -27.21
N ALA A 216 15.85 -23.04 -26.34
CA ALA A 216 15.48 -24.45 -26.45
C ALA A 216 13.98 -24.71 -26.19
N LEU A 217 13.34 -23.91 -25.33
CA LEU A 217 11.88 -23.95 -25.13
C LEU A 217 11.14 -23.45 -26.38
N GLU A 218 11.58 -22.34 -26.97
CA GLU A 218 11.01 -21.78 -28.20
C GLU A 218 11.15 -22.79 -29.37
N GLU A 219 12.33 -23.39 -29.55
CA GLU A 219 12.56 -24.45 -30.54
C GLU A 219 11.63 -25.66 -30.31
N GLY A 220 11.47 -26.08 -29.05
CA GLY A 220 10.56 -27.17 -28.70
C GLY A 220 9.09 -26.86 -28.99
N GLU A 221 8.64 -25.64 -28.72
CA GLU A 221 7.28 -25.17 -29.02
C GLU A 221 7.07 -25.14 -30.55
N ASP A 222 8.04 -24.65 -31.32
CA ASP A 222 8.01 -24.68 -32.80
C ASP A 222 7.95 -26.12 -33.36
N MET A 223 8.69 -27.06 -32.75
CA MET A 223 8.65 -28.49 -33.12
C MET A 223 7.29 -29.12 -32.86
N VAL A 224 6.60 -28.71 -31.79
CA VAL A 224 5.24 -29.17 -31.50
C VAL A 224 4.25 -28.57 -32.50
N ASP A 225 4.33 -27.27 -32.79
CA ASP A 225 3.46 -26.57 -33.73
C ASP A 225 3.60 -27.12 -35.17
N THR A 226 4.82 -27.40 -35.61
CA THR A 226 5.09 -28.06 -36.90
C THR A 226 4.57 -29.49 -36.94
N GLY A 227 4.67 -30.24 -35.84
CA GLY A 227 4.08 -31.57 -35.70
C GLY A 227 2.54 -31.56 -35.85
N TYR A 228 1.87 -30.51 -35.38
CA TYR A 228 0.43 -30.35 -35.56
C TYR A 228 0.04 -29.86 -36.97
N ALA A 229 0.82 -28.97 -37.58
CA ALA A 229 0.54 -28.38 -38.89
C ALA A 229 0.67 -29.38 -40.07
N CYS A 230 1.61 -30.33 -39.98
CA CYS A 230 1.87 -31.31 -41.04
C CYS A 230 0.86 -32.47 -41.10
N THR A 231 -0.21 -32.44 -40.31
CA THR A 231 -1.32 -33.40 -40.46
C THR A 231 -2.11 -33.22 -41.77
N ASN A 232 -1.87 -32.15 -42.55
CA ASN A 232 -2.69 -31.77 -43.70
C ASN A 232 -1.95 -31.47 -45.03
N LEU A 233 -0.62 -31.65 -45.15
CA LEU A 233 0.09 -31.37 -46.41
C LEU A 233 1.20 -32.39 -46.69
N GLU A 234 1.11 -33.03 -47.87
CA GLU A 234 2.12 -33.91 -48.45
C GLU A 234 3.36 -33.09 -48.87
N GLY A 235 4.42 -33.09 -48.07
CA GLY A 235 5.68 -32.46 -48.44
C GLY A 235 6.83 -32.82 -47.50
N ASP A 236 7.73 -33.70 -47.98
CA ASP A 236 9.16 -33.99 -47.69
C ASP A 236 9.82 -33.74 -46.30
N LEU A 237 9.08 -33.34 -45.27
CA LEU A 237 9.52 -33.34 -43.88
C LEU A 237 8.64 -34.34 -43.14
N SER A 238 9.22 -35.49 -42.77
CA SER A 238 8.52 -36.48 -41.95
C SER A 238 8.11 -35.81 -40.62
N PRO A 239 6.79 -35.67 -40.36
CA PRO A 239 6.31 -34.94 -39.20
C PRO A 239 6.62 -35.70 -37.91
N VAL A 240 6.83 -34.95 -36.82
CA VAL A 240 6.91 -35.55 -35.48
C VAL A 240 5.61 -36.31 -35.23
N ASN A 241 5.73 -37.59 -34.84
CA ASN A 241 4.58 -38.42 -34.49
C ASN A 241 3.70 -37.68 -33.46
N PRO A 242 2.36 -37.63 -33.65
CA PRO A 242 1.45 -36.90 -32.75
C PRO A 242 1.55 -37.34 -31.28
N VAL A 243 1.93 -38.60 -31.02
CA VAL A 243 2.19 -39.11 -29.66
C VAL A 243 3.47 -38.50 -29.08
N THR A 244 4.54 -38.45 -29.88
CA THR A 244 5.83 -37.83 -29.49
C THR A 244 5.65 -36.32 -29.28
N ALA A 245 4.87 -35.64 -30.13
CA ALA A 245 4.54 -34.23 -29.98
C ALA A 245 3.75 -33.95 -28.69
N ALA A 246 2.77 -34.79 -28.34
CA ALA A 246 2.04 -34.67 -27.09
C ALA A 246 2.93 -34.89 -25.85
N PHE A 247 3.83 -35.88 -25.89
CA PHE A 247 4.80 -36.09 -24.81
C PHE A 247 5.75 -34.90 -24.67
N LEU A 248 6.27 -34.40 -25.80
CA LEU A 248 7.14 -33.22 -25.83
C LEU A 248 6.40 -32.00 -25.25
N GLN A 249 5.16 -31.75 -25.64
CA GLN A 249 4.36 -30.63 -25.12
C GLN A 249 4.21 -30.69 -23.59
N ILE A 250 3.94 -31.87 -23.03
CA ILE A 250 3.87 -32.07 -21.57
C ILE A 250 5.24 -31.77 -20.95
N ALA A 251 6.31 -32.35 -21.50
CA ALA A 251 7.68 -32.17 -21.02
C ALA A 251 8.14 -30.70 -21.04
N LEU A 252 7.79 -29.94 -22.09
CA LEU A 252 8.06 -28.51 -22.22
C LEU A 252 7.26 -27.71 -21.20
N SER A 253 5.97 -28.00 -21.03
CA SER A 253 5.11 -27.30 -20.07
C SER A 253 5.62 -27.43 -18.62
N GLU A 254 6.08 -28.62 -18.23
CA GLU A 254 6.66 -28.86 -16.91
C GLU A 254 7.96 -28.07 -16.70
N ARG A 255 8.84 -28.04 -17.70
CA ARG A 255 10.12 -27.33 -17.64
C ARG A 255 9.95 -25.83 -17.66
N ARG A 256 9.00 -25.32 -18.46
CA ARG A 256 8.56 -23.93 -18.45
C ARG A 256 8.08 -23.52 -17.06
N ALA A 257 7.25 -24.33 -16.41
CA ALA A 257 6.79 -24.08 -15.03
C ALA A 257 7.94 -24.06 -14.01
N ARG A 258 8.93 -24.97 -14.13
CA ARG A 258 10.14 -24.95 -13.30
C ARG A 258 10.95 -23.67 -13.50
N LEU A 259 11.21 -23.29 -14.75
CA LEU A 259 11.95 -22.07 -15.08
C LEU A 259 11.25 -20.82 -14.57
N VAL A 260 9.94 -20.74 -14.74
CA VAL A 260 9.06 -19.71 -14.18
C VAL A 260 9.23 -19.57 -12.67
N THR A 261 9.21 -20.69 -11.96
CA THR A 261 9.32 -20.71 -10.49
C THR A 261 10.70 -20.20 -10.06
N TYR A 262 11.75 -20.73 -10.69
CA TYR A 262 13.13 -20.32 -10.46
C TYR A 262 13.35 -18.81 -10.68
N LEU A 263 12.87 -18.26 -11.80
CA LEU A 263 13.00 -16.84 -12.10
C LEU A 263 12.20 -15.97 -11.12
N SER A 264 11.03 -16.44 -10.70
CA SER A 264 10.22 -15.74 -9.68
C SER A 264 10.94 -15.68 -8.33
N ASP A 265 11.61 -16.76 -7.93
CA ASP A 265 12.39 -16.82 -6.69
C ASP A 265 13.60 -15.89 -6.72
N ILE A 266 14.27 -15.75 -7.88
CA ILE A 266 15.34 -14.76 -8.07
C ILE A 266 14.79 -13.37 -7.84
N CYS A 267 13.68 -12.99 -8.51
CA CYS A 267 13.13 -11.64 -8.45
C CYS A 267 12.74 -11.20 -7.02
N GLN A 268 12.45 -12.16 -6.14
CA GLN A 268 12.06 -11.89 -4.75
C GLN A 268 13.24 -11.78 -3.77
N GLN A 269 14.48 -12.03 -4.21
CA GLN A 269 15.62 -11.91 -3.31
C GLN A 269 15.86 -10.43 -2.91
N PRO A 270 16.21 -10.12 -1.64
CA PRO A 270 16.35 -8.73 -1.18
C PRO A 270 17.47 -7.93 -1.84
N PHE A 271 18.47 -8.59 -2.44
CA PHE A 271 19.70 -7.98 -2.95
C PHE A 271 19.98 -8.25 -4.42
N VAL A 272 18.95 -8.56 -5.21
CA VAL A 272 19.11 -8.73 -6.66
C VAL A 272 19.64 -7.45 -7.28
N GLN A 273 20.67 -7.57 -8.11
CA GLN A 273 21.19 -6.40 -8.82
C GLN A 273 20.18 -5.93 -9.88
N GLY A 274 20.15 -4.62 -10.17
CA GLY A 274 19.20 -4.08 -11.14
C GLY A 274 19.32 -4.67 -12.56
N VAL A 275 20.50 -5.16 -12.94
CA VAL A 275 20.71 -5.87 -14.22
C VAL A 275 20.10 -7.27 -14.18
N GLU A 276 20.38 -8.04 -13.13
CA GLU A 276 19.86 -9.39 -12.92
C GLU A 276 18.34 -9.41 -12.77
N LEU A 277 17.78 -8.40 -12.08
CA LEU A 277 16.33 -8.23 -11.97
C LEU A 277 15.72 -8.02 -13.34
N ARG A 278 16.26 -7.10 -14.15
CA ARG A 278 15.72 -6.84 -15.49
C ARG A 278 15.84 -8.05 -16.41
N SER A 279 16.94 -8.79 -16.38
CA SER A 279 17.08 -10.00 -17.19
C SER A 279 16.10 -11.09 -16.77
N ALA A 280 15.89 -11.30 -15.47
CA ALA A 280 14.92 -12.28 -14.98
C ALA A 280 13.47 -11.90 -15.33
N ILE A 281 13.13 -10.61 -15.24
CA ILE A 281 11.79 -10.11 -15.60
C ILE A 281 11.57 -10.18 -17.13
N ALA A 282 12.59 -9.90 -17.93
CA ALA A 282 12.53 -10.07 -19.39
C ALA A 282 12.35 -11.55 -19.80
N ALA A 283 13.06 -12.46 -19.12
CA ALA A 283 12.89 -13.90 -19.30
C ALA A 283 11.46 -14.35 -18.95
N LEU A 284 10.90 -13.88 -17.82
CA LEU A 284 9.50 -14.16 -17.45
C LEU A 284 8.50 -13.61 -18.49
N ASN A 285 8.76 -12.42 -19.04
CA ASN A 285 7.91 -11.85 -20.08
C ASN A 285 7.93 -12.70 -21.37
N ARG A 286 9.11 -13.20 -21.79
CA ARG A 286 9.25 -14.13 -22.93
C ARG A 286 8.51 -15.45 -22.69
N LEU A 287 8.48 -15.94 -21.44
CA LEU A 287 7.69 -17.10 -21.03
C LEU A 287 6.17 -16.85 -20.95
N GLY A 288 5.66 -15.73 -21.51
CA GLY A 288 4.24 -15.40 -21.53
C GLY A 288 3.67 -14.96 -20.17
N GLU A 289 4.53 -14.70 -19.18
CA GLU A 289 4.13 -14.41 -17.79
C GLU A 289 4.19 -12.91 -17.50
N GLY A 290 3.82 -12.08 -18.49
CA GLY A 290 4.03 -10.63 -18.47
C GLY A 290 3.38 -9.92 -17.28
N THR A 291 2.14 -10.25 -16.92
CA THR A 291 1.46 -9.67 -15.74
C THR A 291 2.18 -10.04 -14.45
N ARG A 292 2.54 -11.31 -14.26
CA ARG A 292 3.28 -11.74 -13.06
C ARG A 292 4.66 -11.10 -13.01
N ALA A 293 5.35 -11.02 -14.14
CA ALA A 293 6.65 -10.37 -14.27
C ALA A 293 6.57 -8.90 -13.88
N HIS A 294 5.58 -8.16 -14.38
CA HIS A 294 5.41 -6.75 -14.05
C HIS A 294 5.13 -6.55 -12.55
N THR A 295 4.24 -7.36 -11.95
CA THR A 295 4.01 -7.30 -10.50
C THR A 295 5.28 -7.62 -9.70
N LEU A 296 6.07 -8.62 -10.09
CA LEU A 296 7.34 -8.95 -9.42
C LEU A 296 8.37 -7.82 -9.51
N LEU A 297 8.46 -7.14 -10.66
CA LEU A 297 9.32 -5.97 -10.84
C LEU A 297 8.95 -4.86 -9.83
N LEU A 298 7.67 -4.54 -9.71
CA LEU A 298 7.18 -3.52 -8.78
C LEU A 298 7.39 -3.92 -7.31
N LEU A 299 7.21 -5.20 -6.98
CA LEU A 299 7.49 -5.74 -5.65
C LEU A 299 8.97 -5.63 -5.28
N ALA A 300 9.88 -5.96 -6.20
CA ALA A 300 11.32 -5.85 -5.98
C ALA A 300 11.73 -4.38 -5.72
N HIS A 301 11.20 -3.43 -6.49
CA HIS A 301 11.42 -2.00 -6.25
C HIS A 301 10.85 -1.54 -4.90
N ASN A 302 9.69 -2.07 -4.49
CA ASN A 302 9.09 -1.76 -3.20
C ASN A 302 9.95 -2.25 -2.02
N GLU A 303 10.47 -3.48 -2.08
CA GLU A 303 11.38 -4.00 -1.05
C GLU A 303 12.66 -3.18 -0.96
N ARG A 304 13.22 -2.75 -2.11
CA ARG A 304 14.37 -1.85 -2.14
C ARG A 304 14.07 -0.50 -1.49
N ILE A 305 12.89 0.08 -1.75
CA ILE A 305 12.46 1.32 -1.10
C ILE A 305 12.38 1.12 0.42
N LYS A 306 11.72 0.05 0.89
CA LYS A 306 11.60 -0.28 2.32
C LYS A 306 12.97 -0.39 2.97
N HIS A 307 13.88 -1.13 2.35
CA HIS A 307 15.24 -1.29 2.86
C HIS A 307 15.97 0.05 2.99
N ASN A 308 15.94 0.88 1.95
CA ASN A 308 16.55 2.21 1.97
C ASN A 308 15.89 3.12 3.00
N THR A 309 14.58 2.97 3.25
CA THR A 309 13.87 3.76 4.27
C THR A 309 14.22 3.35 5.70
N HIS A 310 14.50 2.06 5.95
CA HIS A 310 14.84 1.58 7.30
C HIS A 310 16.12 2.24 7.85
N GLY A 311 17.06 2.66 6.99
CA GLY A 311 18.26 3.41 7.38
C GLY A 311 18.01 4.89 7.69
N LEU A 312 16.86 5.45 7.30
CA LEU A 312 16.54 6.86 7.47
C LEU A 312 15.80 7.07 8.81
N ARG A 313 16.55 7.36 9.87
CA ARG A 313 15.96 7.71 11.17
C ARG A 313 15.67 9.22 11.24
N PRO A 314 14.45 9.65 11.62
CA PRO A 314 14.18 11.04 11.97
C PRO A 314 15.05 11.43 13.17
N SER A 315 16.10 12.21 12.93
CA SER A 315 17.10 12.57 13.95
C SER A 315 16.78 13.98 14.49
N GLY A 316 15.79 14.08 15.37
CA GLY A 316 15.47 15.33 16.08
C GLY A 316 14.71 16.39 15.27
N THR A 317 14.33 17.48 15.95
CA THR A 317 13.41 18.53 15.48
C THR A 317 14.03 19.53 14.50
N SER A 318 15.37 19.59 14.39
CA SER A 318 16.09 20.51 13.49
C SER A 318 16.47 19.90 12.13
N TYR A 319 16.19 18.61 11.91
CA TYR A 319 16.63 17.85 10.73
C TYR A 319 15.52 17.55 9.71
N GLY A 320 14.36 18.21 9.84
CA GLY A 320 13.19 17.97 8.98
C GLY A 320 13.51 18.03 7.48
N GLY A 321 14.22 19.07 7.04
CA GLY A 321 14.62 19.24 5.63
C GLY A 321 15.52 18.12 5.11
N ALA A 322 16.57 17.77 5.85
CA ALA A 322 17.51 16.70 5.46
C ALA A 322 16.84 15.32 5.42
N PHE A 323 15.97 15.01 6.40
CA PHE A 323 15.18 13.78 6.39
C PHE A 323 14.21 13.76 5.19
N THR A 324 13.52 14.87 4.92
CA THR A 324 12.65 14.98 3.75
C THR A 324 13.41 14.79 2.44
N ALA A 325 14.59 15.39 2.30
CA ALA A 325 15.42 15.25 1.10
C ALA A 325 15.89 13.81 0.89
N ALA A 326 16.46 13.17 1.91
CA ALA A 326 16.93 11.79 1.83
C ALA A 326 15.79 10.82 1.49
N LEU A 327 14.64 10.99 2.15
CA LEU A 327 13.47 10.16 1.89
C LEU A 327 12.89 10.40 0.49
N SER A 328 12.76 11.66 0.07
CA SER A 328 12.30 12.04 -1.27
C SER A 328 13.19 11.41 -2.34
N GLN A 329 14.50 11.57 -2.19
CA GLN A 329 15.47 11.05 -3.14
C GLN A 329 15.38 9.53 -3.23
N SER A 330 15.33 8.82 -2.10
CA SER A 330 15.18 7.35 -2.08
C SER A 330 13.89 6.90 -2.77
N THR A 331 12.76 7.51 -2.45
CA THR A 331 11.45 7.10 -2.97
C THR A 331 11.28 7.44 -4.45
N PHE A 332 11.49 8.70 -4.83
CA PHE A 332 11.19 9.15 -6.19
C PHE A 332 12.22 8.68 -7.21
N SER A 333 13.49 8.47 -6.83
CA SER A 333 14.46 7.84 -7.74
C SER A 333 14.14 6.36 -8.00
N ALA A 334 13.62 5.64 -6.99
CA ALA A 334 13.18 4.27 -7.15
C ALA A 334 11.92 4.17 -8.03
N ILE A 335 10.95 5.08 -7.87
CA ILE A 335 9.79 5.18 -8.78
C ILE A 335 10.24 5.44 -10.22
N ALA A 336 11.15 6.41 -10.42
CA ALA A 336 11.70 6.72 -11.73
C ALA A 336 12.41 5.50 -12.35
N GLN A 337 13.16 4.74 -11.55
CA GLN A 337 13.84 3.54 -12.02
C GLN A 337 12.85 2.42 -12.36
N ALA A 338 11.82 2.20 -11.55
CA ALA A 338 10.76 1.23 -11.85
C ALA A 338 10.05 1.55 -13.17
N GLY A 339 9.79 2.83 -13.44
CA GLY A 339 9.22 3.27 -14.71
C GLY A 339 10.14 2.99 -15.90
N ARG A 340 11.44 3.27 -15.78
CA ARG A 340 12.42 2.96 -16.83
C ARG A 340 12.55 1.46 -17.06
N ASP A 341 12.61 0.66 -16.00
CA ASP A 341 12.73 -0.80 -16.09
C ASP A 341 11.47 -1.42 -16.71
N SER A 342 10.29 -0.93 -16.33
CA SER A 342 9.01 -1.37 -16.89
C SER A 342 8.94 -1.06 -18.39
N LEU A 343 9.26 0.18 -18.79
CA LEU A 343 9.28 0.57 -20.19
C LEU A 343 10.31 -0.23 -21.01
N ALA A 344 11.47 -0.52 -20.45
CA ALA A 344 12.53 -1.26 -21.13
C ALA A 344 12.16 -2.73 -21.40
N VAL A 345 11.40 -3.38 -20.50
CA VAL A 345 11.05 -4.80 -20.63
C VAL A 345 9.71 -5.01 -21.34
N PHE A 346 8.71 -4.18 -21.05
CA PHE A 346 7.33 -4.37 -21.52
C PHE A 346 6.91 -3.39 -22.61
N GLY A 347 7.71 -2.37 -22.90
CA GLY A 347 7.35 -1.32 -23.85
C GLY A 347 6.18 -0.45 -23.37
N ALA A 348 5.58 0.29 -24.30
CA ALA A 348 4.50 1.24 -24.01
C ALA A 348 3.11 0.58 -23.95
N VAL A 349 3.00 -0.55 -23.24
CA VAL A 349 1.72 -1.29 -23.08
C VAL A 349 0.85 -0.61 -22.01
N PRO A 350 -0.40 -0.18 -22.32
CA PRO A 350 -1.23 0.59 -21.39
C PRO A 350 -1.57 -0.12 -20.08
N ALA A 351 -1.70 -1.45 -20.09
CA ALA A 351 -2.03 -2.24 -18.91
C ALA A 351 -0.93 -2.12 -17.83
N TYR A 352 0.33 -2.29 -18.21
CA TYR A 352 1.48 -2.18 -17.31
C TYR A 352 1.72 -0.73 -16.88
N ALA A 353 1.53 0.23 -17.78
CA ALA A 353 1.57 1.65 -17.42
C ALA A 353 0.54 2.00 -16.34
N SER A 354 -0.68 1.46 -16.43
CA SER A 354 -1.74 1.69 -15.44
C SER A 354 -1.39 1.08 -14.08
N GLU A 355 -0.86 -0.15 -14.04
CA GLU A 355 -0.40 -0.80 -12.81
C GLU A 355 0.77 -0.03 -12.17
N LEU A 356 1.73 0.44 -12.98
CA LEU A 356 2.85 1.25 -12.52
C LEU A 356 2.37 2.55 -11.87
N VAL A 357 1.39 3.24 -12.47
CA VAL A 357 0.82 4.48 -11.91
C VAL A 357 0.13 4.22 -10.57
N VAL A 358 -0.63 3.13 -10.44
CA VAL A 358 -1.27 2.74 -9.18
C VAL A 358 -0.23 2.45 -8.11
N TRP A 359 0.81 1.67 -8.44
CA TRP A 359 1.90 1.39 -7.52
C TRP A 359 2.66 2.66 -7.10
N ALA A 360 3.00 3.53 -8.05
CA ALA A 360 3.72 4.78 -7.77
C ALA A 360 2.87 5.73 -6.90
N ARG A 361 1.55 5.75 -7.10
CA ARG A 361 0.60 6.45 -6.23
C ARG A 361 0.66 5.92 -4.80
N ASP A 362 0.57 4.59 -4.62
CA ASP A 362 0.55 3.97 -3.29
C ASP A 362 1.87 4.20 -2.53
N VAL A 363 3.01 4.08 -3.23
CA VAL A 363 4.34 4.40 -2.69
C VAL A 363 4.44 5.87 -2.29
N THR A 364 3.93 6.78 -3.13
CA THR A 364 3.93 8.22 -2.84
C THR A 364 3.02 8.56 -1.65
N GLU A 365 1.88 7.88 -1.50
CA GLU A 365 0.97 8.06 -0.37
C GLU A 365 1.62 7.60 0.94
N PHE A 366 2.32 6.46 0.93
CA PHE A 366 3.10 6.01 2.08
C PHE A 366 4.20 7.03 2.46
N TYR A 367 4.95 7.50 1.47
CA TYR A 367 5.95 8.56 1.63
C TYR A 367 5.34 9.83 2.26
N ALA A 368 4.22 10.31 1.73
CA ALA A 368 3.56 11.51 2.21
C ALA A 368 3.08 11.35 3.66
N GLY A 369 2.58 10.16 4.02
CA GLY A 369 2.24 9.80 5.40
C GLY A 369 3.43 9.94 6.35
N GLN A 370 4.59 9.42 5.96
CA GLN A 370 5.83 9.50 6.75
C GLN A 370 6.28 10.96 6.95
N ILE A 371 6.30 11.77 5.90
CA ILE A 371 6.66 13.20 6.01
C ILE A 371 5.67 13.96 6.89
N LYS A 372 4.37 13.68 6.72
CA LYS A 372 3.33 14.31 7.54
C LYS A 372 3.54 13.99 9.02
N GLN A 373 3.75 12.72 9.35
CA GLN A 373 3.90 12.27 10.73
C GLN A 373 5.18 12.78 11.38
N HIS A 374 6.32 12.65 10.69
CA HIS A 374 7.63 12.88 11.30
C HIS A 374 8.11 14.33 11.21
N VAL A 375 7.60 15.12 10.25
CA VAL A 375 8.09 16.48 10.01
C VAL A 375 6.97 17.51 10.11
N LEU A 376 5.93 17.40 9.29
CA LEU A 376 4.94 18.47 9.17
C LEU A 376 4.07 18.64 10.42
N SER A 377 3.68 17.56 11.10
CA SER A 377 2.92 17.66 12.36
C SER A 377 3.71 18.37 13.46
N SER A 378 5.02 18.10 13.55
CA SER A 378 5.90 18.76 14.51
C SER A 378 6.11 20.25 14.16
N ALA A 379 6.38 20.54 12.88
CA ALA A 379 6.50 21.92 12.39
C ALA A 379 5.20 22.71 12.60
N ALA A 380 4.04 22.11 12.35
CA ALA A 380 2.75 22.74 12.57
C ALA A 380 2.48 23.04 14.05
N ALA A 381 2.77 22.10 14.95
CA ALA A 381 2.60 22.29 16.39
C ALA A 381 3.51 23.41 16.94
N ALA A 382 4.74 23.49 16.43
CA ALA A 382 5.67 24.57 16.76
C ALA A 382 5.39 25.88 15.99
N GLY A 383 4.37 25.94 15.12
CA GLY A 383 4.09 27.03 14.19
C GLY A 383 5.29 27.44 13.32
N GLY A 384 6.17 26.49 13.02
CA GLY A 384 7.34 26.60 12.16
C GLY A 384 6.95 26.54 10.69
N LEU A 385 6.31 27.60 10.19
CA LEU A 385 5.87 27.69 8.79
C LEU A 385 7.03 27.53 7.80
N GLN A 386 8.19 28.12 8.08
CA GLN A 386 9.37 28.03 7.21
C GLN A 386 9.84 26.58 7.04
N ALA A 387 9.95 25.82 8.14
CA ALA A 387 10.35 24.42 8.09
C ALA A 387 9.33 23.55 7.34
N ALA A 388 8.03 23.80 7.55
CA ALA A 388 6.99 23.13 6.79
C ALA A 388 7.08 23.44 5.28
N ALA A 389 7.32 24.71 4.94
CA ALA A 389 7.45 25.17 3.56
C ALA A 389 8.66 24.56 2.85
N GLU A 390 9.81 24.51 3.51
CA GLU A 390 11.03 23.88 2.99
C GLU A 390 10.80 22.39 2.68
N CYS A 391 10.19 21.64 3.60
CA CYS A 391 9.88 20.23 3.39
C CYS A 391 8.91 20.00 2.22
N VAL A 392 7.90 20.86 2.09
CA VAL A 392 6.98 20.81 0.95
C VAL A 392 7.74 21.10 -0.35
N GLN A 393 8.59 22.13 -0.41
CA GLN A 393 9.36 22.44 -1.60
C GLN A 393 10.28 21.29 -2.03
N ILE A 394 10.98 20.67 -1.09
CA ILE A 394 11.84 19.51 -1.38
C ILE A 394 11.01 18.38 -2.00
N ALA A 395 9.89 18.04 -1.37
CA ALA A 395 9.03 16.95 -1.85
C ALA A 395 8.45 17.23 -3.25
N PHE A 396 7.97 18.45 -3.49
CA PHE A 396 7.47 18.86 -4.81
C PHE A 396 8.57 18.90 -5.85
N GLY A 397 9.77 19.39 -5.52
CA GLY A 397 10.90 19.42 -6.43
C GLY A 397 11.26 18.04 -6.98
N HIS A 398 11.25 17.01 -6.13
CA HIS A 398 11.45 15.63 -6.60
C HIS A 398 10.27 15.08 -7.41
N CYS A 399 9.02 15.42 -7.07
CA CYS A 399 7.86 15.03 -7.88
C CYS A 399 7.87 15.68 -9.28
N SER A 400 8.31 16.94 -9.40
CA SER A 400 8.41 17.60 -10.71
C SER A 400 9.42 16.92 -11.65
N LEU A 401 10.45 16.24 -11.11
CA LEU A 401 11.35 15.43 -11.91
C LEU A 401 10.66 14.17 -12.49
N LEU A 402 9.66 13.63 -11.78
CA LEU A 402 8.85 12.51 -12.25
C LEU A 402 7.79 12.94 -13.27
N GLU A 403 7.29 14.17 -13.17
CA GLU A 403 6.35 14.73 -14.14
C GLU A 403 6.96 14.79 -15.55
N ALA A 404 8.27 15.06 -15.66
CA ALA A 404 9.00 14.98 -16.93
C ALA A 404 9.01 13.56 -17.54
N GLN A 405 8.73 12.53 -16.74
CA GLN A 405 8.62 11.13 -17.17
C GLN A 405 7.15 10.68 -17.32
N GLY A 406 6.19 11.60 -17.25
CA GLY A 406 4.75 11.31 -17.39
C GLY A 406 4.06 10.85 -16.10
N LEU A 407 4.71 10.95 -14.94
CA LEU A 407 4.16 10.55 -13.64
C LEU A 407 3.86 11.78 -12.76
N THR A 408 2.61 12.23 -12.77
CA THR A 408 2.18 13.41 -12.00
C THR A 408 1.73 13.06 -10.59
N MET A 409 2.55 13.41 -9.59
CA MET A 409 2.31 13.06 -8.17
C MET A 409 2.09 14.28 -7.25
N CYS A 410 2.38 15.50 -7.71
CA CYS A 410 2.20 16.74 -6.94
C CYS A 410 0.77 16.95 -6.38
N PRO A 411 -0.33 16.62 -7.11
CA PRO A 411 -1.69 16.75 -6.56
C PRO A 411 -1.93 15.88 -5.32
N LEU A 412 -1.31 14.69 -5.27
CA LEU A 412 -1.41 13.79 -4.11
C LEU A 412 -0.71 14.40 -2.90
N LEU A 413 0.52 14.88 -3.07
CA LEU A 413 1.25 15.57 -2.00
C LEU A 413 0.49 16.79 -1.49
N THR A 414 -0.06 17.58 -2.41
CA THR A 414 -0.92 18.74 -2.08
C THR A 414 -2.06 18.31 -1.17
N LYS A 415 -2.78 17.24 -1.52
CA LYS A 415 -3.92 16.73 -0.73
C LYS A 415 -3.50 16.32 0.69
N VAL A 416 -2.38 15.61 0.83
CA VAL A 416 -1.92 15.09 2.13
C VAL A 416 -1.35 16.19 3.04
N PHE A 417 -0.55 17.11 2.47
CA PHE A 417 0.17 18.13 3.24
C PHE A 417 -0.69 19.36 3.58
N ARG A 418 -1.74 19.65 2.80
CA ARG A 418 -2.55 20.89 2.94
C ARG A 418 -3.07 21.15 4.34
N SER A 419 -3.53 20.13 5.07
CA SER A 419 -4.02 20.32 6.44
C SER A 419 -2.92 20.80 7.39
N SER A 420 -1.74 20.15 7.34
CA SER A 420 -0.63 20.45 8.24
C SER A 420 -0.01 21.81 7.93
N VAL A 421 0.10 22.16 6.64
CA VAL A 421 0.60 23.48 6.21
C VAL A 421 -0.35 24.60 6.63
N LYS A 422 -1.67 24.42 6.44
CA LYS A 422 -2.67 25.38 6.92
C LYS A 422 -2.60 25.58 8.43
N GLN A 423 -2.43 24.49 9.18
CA GLN A 423 -2.27 24.56 10.63
C GLN A 423 -0.99 25.31 11.05
N ALA A 424 0.14 25.05 10.37
CA ALA A 424 1.39 25.78 10.62
C ALA A 424 1.25 27.28 10.35
N MET A 425 0.53 27.63 9.27
CA MET A 425 0.24 29.01 8.89
C MET A 425 -0.63 29.72 9.93
N GLU A 426 -1.72 29.10 10.37
CA GLU A 426 -2.60 29.66 11.40
C GLU A 426 -1.88 29.84 12.74
N ALA A 427 -1.10 28.84 13.17
CA ALA A 427 -0.30 28.92 14.39
C ALA A 427 0.75 30.05 14.30
N ASN A 428 1.32 30.30 13.11
CA ASN A 428 2.23 31.40 12.90
C ASN A 428 1.53 32.76 12.96
N LEU A 429 0.38 32.91 12.28
CA LEU A 429 -0.44 34.13 12.35
C LEU A 429 -0.89 34.46 13.79
N LYS A 430 -1.28 33.44 14.56
CA LYS A 430 -1.64 33.60 15.97
C LYS A 430 -0.44 34.08 16.80
N ARG A 431 0.75 33.55 16.55
CA ARG A 431 1.98 34.01 17.23
C ARG A 431 2.31 35.47 16.89
N ILE A 432 2.11 35.89 15.64
CA ILE A 432 2.27 37.30 15.24
C ILE A 432 1.34 38.17 16.07
N GLU A 433 0.06 37.81 16.12
CA GLU A 433 -0.95 38.53 16.89
C GLU A 433 -0.59 38.63 18.38
N GLU A 434 -0.27 37.51 19.04
CA GLU A 434 0.10 37.46 20.45
C GLU A 434 1.36 38.29 20.75
N SER A 435 2.40 38.15 19.93
CA SER A 435 3.65 38.88 20.10
C SER A 435 3.47 40.38 19.91
N VAL A 436 2.69 40.80 18.91
CA VAL A 436 2.47 42.21 18.59
C VAL A 436 1.53 42.84 19.61
N THR A 437 0.49 42.13 20.06
CA THR A 437 -0.42 42.60 21.11
C THR A 437 0.32 42.83 22.43
N ALA A 438 1.17 41.88 22.83
CA ALA A 438 1.98 42.02 24.04
C ALA A 438 2.90 43.25 23.97
N LEU A 439 3.58 43.45 22.83
CA LEU A 439 4.44 44.62 22.64
C LEU A 439 3.66 45.93 22.56
N ALA A 440 2.53 45.96 21.85
CA ALA A 440 1.68 47.14 21.75
C ALA A 440 1.13 47.58 23.11
N SER A 441 0.81 46.63 24.00
CA SER A 441 0.32 46.94 25.36
C SER A 441 1.38 47.57 26.26
N ALA A 442 2.66 47.31 25.98
CA ALA A 442 3.81 47.84 26.71
C ALA A 442 4.52 48.98 25.95
N ASP A 443 3.99 49.39 24.79
CA ASP A 443 4.63 50.38 23.92
C ASP A 443 4.47 51.79 24.51
N ASP A 444 5.54 52.57 24.44
CA ASP A 444 5.54 53.99 24.78
C ASP A 444 5.15 54.88 23.58
N TRP A 445 4.90 54.25 22.43
CA TRP A 445 4.53 54.87 21.15
C TRP A 445 5.59 55.82 20.60
N THR A 446 6.83 55.68 21.04
CA THR A 446 7.95 56.46 20.52
C THR A 446 8.36 55.95 19.14
N LEU A 447 8.55 56.88 18.20
CA LEU A 447 8.89 56.55 16.83
C LEU A 447 10.41 56.43 16.66
N THR A 448 10.88 55.20 16.47
CA THR A 448 12.31 54.90 16.32
C THR A 448 12.63 54.48 14.88
N PHE A 449 13.88 54.72 14.47
CA PHE A 449 14.42 54.10 13.25
C PHE A 449 14.88 52.68 13.59
N HIS A 450 14.45 51.71 12.79
CA HIS A 450 14.96 50.35 12.90
C HIS A 450 15.81 50.01 11.68
N GLN A 451 17.02 49.47 11.90
CA GLN A 451 17.96 49.15 10.82
C GLN A 451 17.51 47.99 9.91
N GLN A 452 16.51 47.19 10.33
CA GLN A 452 16.10 45.96 9.65
C GLN A 452 14.78 46.04 8.87
N THR A 453 14.06 47.18 8.86
CA THR A 453 12.89 47.37 7.97
C THR A 453 13.33 47.62 6.53
N ALA A 454 13.97 46.62 5.93
CA ALA A 454 14.06 46.51 4.48
C ALA A 454 12.66 46.13 3.98
N LEU A 455 11.78 47.13 3.83
CA LEU A 455 10.56 46.97 3.07
C LEU A 455 10.97 46.52 1.67
N PHE A 456 10.72 45.24 1.36
CA PHE A 456 11.07 44.58 0.10
C PHE A 456 12.58 44.44 -0.16
N ASN A 457 13.18 43.36 0.38
CA ASN A 457 14.44 42.84 -0.15
C ASN A 457 14.20 42.30 -1.57
N SER A 458 14.28 43.18 -2.57
CA SER A 458 14.47 42.80 -3.96
C SER A 458 15.80 42.07 -4.06
N ARG A 459 15.78 40.75 -4.18
CA ARG A 459 16.94 39.96 -4.64
C ARG A 459 17.15 40.26 -6.13
N LEU A 460 17.67 41.45 -6.46
CA LEU A 460 18.30 41.67 -7.75
C LEU A 460 19.80 41.36 -7.61
N PRO A 461 20.40 40.64 -8.59
CA PRO A 461 21.83 40.37 -8.60
C PRO A 461 22.62 41.68 -8.55
N SER A 462 23.56 41.72 -7.62
CA SER A 462 24.51 42.81 -7.45
C SER A 462 25.49 42.85 -8.62
N SER A 463 25.13 43.54 -9.69
CA SER A 463 26.08 44.01 -10.70
C SER A 463 25.78 45.46 -11.05
N LEU A 464 26.84 46.30 -11.00
CA LEU A 464 26.91 47.74 -11.30
C LEU A 464 26.47 48.70 -10.18
N GLY A 465 27.41 48.98 -9.27
CA GLY A 465 28.14 50.26 -9.27
C GLY A 465 27.41 51.60 -8.99
N LEU A 466 26.09 51.67 -8.90
CA LEU A 466 25.37 52.94 -8.66
C LEU A 466 24.42 52.84 -7.44
N ARG A 467 24.99 52.84 -6.23
CA ARG A 467 24.24 52.95 -4.96
C ARG A 467 24.67 54.20 -4.16
N LYS A 468 24.70 55.36 -4.80
CA LYS A 468 24.71 56.65 -4.09
C LYS A 468 23.39 57.37 -4.40
N SER A 469 22.63 57.63 -3.34
CA SER A 469 21.56 58.65 -3.30
C SER A 469 20.22 58.34 -3.97
N LEU A 470 19.59 57.22 -3.61
CA LEU A 470 18.13 57.24 -3.38
C LEU A 470 17.92 56.57 -2.02
N GLY A 471 17.65 57.40 -1.01
CA GLY A 471 17.60 56.99 0.38
C GLY A 471 16.67 55.80 0.57
N ARG A 472 17.17 54.74 1.22
CA ARG A 472 16.30 53.84 1.99
C ARG A 472 15.45 54.76 2.87
N ALA A 473 14.18 54.95 2.55
CA ALA A 473 13.27 55.68 3.39
C ALA A 473 13.07 54.84 4.66
N SER A 474 13.94 55.03 5.64
CA SER A 474 13.80 54.42 6.95
C SER A 474 12.56 55.05 7.59
N VAL A 475 11.43 54.37 7.50
CA VAL A 475 10.17 54.83 8.10
C VAL A 475 10.35 54.76 9.61
N LYS A 476 10.10 55.88 10.30
CA LYS A 476 10.02 55.89 11.76
C LYS A 476 8.72 55.21 12.17
N LEU A 477 8.82 54.11 12.92
CA LEU A 477 7.68 53.35 13.43
C LEU A 477 7.87 53.11 14.93
N SER A 478 6.79 52.77 15.63
CA SER A 478 6.87 52.28 17.01
C SER A 478 7.57 50.92 17.08
N CYS A 479 7.98 50.50 18.28
CA CYS A 479 8.62 49.20 18.49
C CYS A 479 7.68 48.04 18.10
N SER A 480 6.40 48.13 18.45
CA SER A 480 5.38 47.15 18.07
C SER A 480 5.13 47.10 16.56
N ALA A 481 5.13 48.25 15.87
CA ALA A 481 4.99 48.31 14.40
C ALA A 481 6.19 47.70 13.66
N HIS A 482 7.42 47.96 14.14
CA HIS A 482 8.62 47.32 13.57
C HIS A 482 8.57 45.81 13.75
N ARG A 483 8.14 45.34 14.94
CA ARG A 483 7.97 43.90 15.18
C ARG A 483 6.93 43.28 14.26
N PHE A 484 5.76 43.90 14.12
CA PHE A 484 4.72 43.43 13.19
C PHE A 484 5.27 43.34 11.77
N SER A 485 5.94 44.39 11.29
CA SER A 485 6.52 44.41 9.94
C SER A 485 7.54 43.29 9.73
N SER A 486 8.45 43.08 10.69
CA SER A 486 9.44 41.99 10.63
C SER A 486 8.78 40.62 10.58
N MET A 487 7.84 40.33 11.50
CA MET A 487 7.20 39.02 11.55
C MET A 487 6.28 38.77 10.34
N ALA A 488 5.65 39.82 9.79
CA ALA A 488 4.89 39.74 8.55
C ALA A 488 5.77 39.41 7.35
N GLN A 489 6.98 40.00 7.27
CA GLN A 489 7.96 39.66 6.24
C GLN A 489 8.44 38.20 6.35
N ASP A 490 8.74 37.74 7.56
CA ASP A 490 9.13 36.35 7.82
C ASP A 490 7.99 35.37 7.44
N PHE A 491 6.76 35.72 7.77
CA PHE A 491 5.57 34.95 7.37
C PHE A 491 5.44 34.85 5.86
N MET A 492 5.54 35.98 5.15
CA MET A 492 5.45 36.01 3.68
C MET A 492 6.61 35.25 3.02
N ALA A 493 7.81 35.30 3.59
CA ALA A 493 8.94 34.51 3.13
C ALA A 493 8.69 33.00 3.23
N GLY A 494 7.94 32.55 4.25
CA GLY A 494 7.52 31.16 4.39
C GLY A 494 6.36 30.76 3.47
N VAL A 495 5.44 31.68 3.16
CA VAL A 495 4.32 31.42 2.24
C VAL A 495 4.74 31.44 0.77
N SER A 496 5.69 32.30 0.39
CA SER A 496 6.14 32.46 -1.00
C SER A 496 6.55 31.12 -1.66
N PRO A 497 7.31 30.23 -1.00
CA PRO A 497 7.53 28.84 -1.39
C PRO A 497 6.33 27.99 -1.79
N LEU A 498 5.15 28.29 -1.26
CA LEU A 498 3.96 27.42 -1.28
C LEU A 498 2.97 27.79 -2.39
N VAL A 499 3.41 28.46 -3.46
CA VAL A 499 2.56 28.87 -4.60
C VAL A 499 1.77 27.69 -5.17
N SER A 500 2.41 26.52 -5.29
CA SER A 500 1.81 25.29 -5.83
C SER A 500 0.60 24.80 -5.02
N MET A 501 0.49 25.17 -3.73
CA MET A 501 -0.63 24.77 -2.87
C MET A 501 -1.82 25.74 -2.91
N GLN A 502 -1.71 26.87 -3.62
CA GLN A 502 -2.74 27.90 -3.73
C GLN A 502 -3.23 28.42 -2.35
N LEU A 503 -2.29 28.64 -1.43
CA LEU A 503 -2.57 29.14 -0.07
C LEU A 503 -2.36 30.65 0.08
N ALA A 504 -1.89 31.33 -0.98
CA ALA A 504 -1.55 32.75 -0.94
C ALA A 504 -2.73 33.65 -0.53
N GLY A 505 -3.94 33.39 -1.04
CA GLY A 505 -5.13 34.16 -0.68
C GLY A 505 -5.45 34.07 0.81
N VAL A 506 -5.44 32.85 1.37
CA VAL A 506 -5.71 32.60 2.79
C VAL A 506 -4.63 33.24 3.68
N ALA A 507 -3.37 33.20 3.23
CA ALA A 507 -2.27 33.83 3.95
C ALA A 507 -2.41 35.36 4.01
N LEU A 508 -2.72 36.00 2.89
CA LEU A 508 -2.89 37.45 2.81
C LEU A 508 -4.11 37.93 3.60
N GLU A 509 -5.22 37.20 3.55
CA GLU A 509 -6.43 37.49 4.32
C GLU A 509 -6.19 37.33 5.83
N GLY A 510 -5.44 36.30 6.23
CA GLY A 510 -5.03 36.13 7.62
C GLY A 510 -4.13 37.27 8.11
N LEU A 511 -3.17 37.71 7.29
CA LEU A 511 -2.27 38.81 7.63
C LEU A 511 -3.00 40.16 7.67
N SER A 512 -3.94 40.40 6.74
CA SER A 512 -4.73 41.64 6.71
C SER A 512 -5.63 41.76 7.95
N LEU A 513 -6.21 40.65 8.42
CA LEU A 513 -6.96 40.62 9.67
C LEU A 513 -6.08 41.03 10.86
N ARG A 514 -4.87 40.47 10.99
CA ARG A 514 -3.96 40.84 12.10
C ARG A 514 -3.44 42.27 11.99
N PHE A 515 -3.26 42.78 10.78
CA PHE A 515 -2.96 44.19 10.55
C PHE A 515 -4.10 45.09 11.05
N ASN A 516 -5.36 44.78 10.72
CA ASN A 516 -6.52 45.54 11.19
C ASN A 516 -6.63 45.51 12.72
N ASN A 517 -6.41 44.34 13.35
CA ASN A 517 -6.38 44.24 14.82
C ASN A 517 -5.29 45.12 15.44
N TYR A 518 -4.12 45.21 14.79
CA TYR A 518 -3.05 46.11 15.22
C TYR A 518 -3.43 47.60 15.06
N VAL A 519 -4.07 47.97 13.96
CA VAL A 519 -4.60 49.33 13.73
C VAL A 519 -5.65 49.70 14.77
N ASP A 520 -6.54 48.79 15.15
CA ASP A 520 -7.53 49.05 16.20
C ASP A 520 -6.87 49.31 17.58
N MET A 521 -5.78 48.62 17.89
CA MET A 521 -4.99 48.89 19.11
C MET A 521 -4.34 50.26 19.05
N LEU A 522 -3.78 50.64 17.90
CA LEU A 522 -3.23 51.98 17.66
C LEU A 522 -4.30 53.06 17.87
N ILE A 523 -5.48 52.91 17.28
CA ILE A 523 -6.58 53.88 17.41
C ILE A 523 -6.96 54.05 18.88
N LYS A 524 -7.02 52.97 19.65
CA LYS A 524 -7.34 53.01 21.10
C LYS A 524 -6.25 53.66 21.94
N ALA A 525 -4.99 53.63 21.49
CA ALA A 525 -3.87 54.22 22.19
C ALA A 525 -3.70 55.73 21.94
N VAL A 526 -4.30 56.26 20.86
CA VAL A 526 -4.28 57.70 20.59
C VAL A 526 -5.16 58.42 21.61
N PRO A 527 -4.62 59.38 22.39
CA PRO A 527 -5.42 60.11 23.37
C PRO A 527 -6.51 60.95 22.68
N ASP A 528 -7.71 60.97 23.27
CA ASP A 528 -8.82 61.84 22.86
C ASP A 528 -8.37 63.31 22.87
N THR A 529 -8.10 63.86 21.69
CA THR A 529 -7.68 65.25 21.51
C THR A 529 -8.77 66.25 21.90
N THR A 530 -10.01 65.79 22.10
CA THR A 530 -11.15 66.59 22.60
C THR A 530 -11.01 66.98 24.08
N LYS A 531 -10.12 66.35 24.85
CA LYS A 531 -9.87 66.70 26.27
C LYS A 531 -8.66 67.61 26.49
N VAL A 532 -7.88 67.92 25.44
CA VAL A 532 -6.64 68.70 25.56
C VAL A 532 -6.87 70.23 25.41
N GLN A 533 -8.08 70.69 25.05
CA GLN A 533 -8.41 72.13 24.96
C GLN A 533 -9.09 72.73 26.20
N LYS A 534 -8.87 72.19 27.40
CA LYS A 534 -9.25 72.88 28.65
C LYS A 534 -8.07 72.92 29.60
N LYS A 535 -7.15 73.86 29.35
CA LYS A 535 -6.33 74.45 30.40
C LYS A 535 -6.11 75.92 30.11
#